data_AF-A0A8J5QYA1-F1
#
_entry.id   AF-A0A8J5QYA1-F1
#
_cell.length_a   1.000
_cell.length_b   1.000
_cell.length_c   1.000
_cell.angle_alpha   90.00
_cell.angle_beta   90.00
_cell.angle_gamma   90.00
#
_symmetry.space_group_name_H-M   'P 1'
#
loop_
_entity.id
_entity.type
_entity.pdbx_description
1 polymer ?
#
loop_
_entity_poly.entity_id
_entity_poly.type
_entity_poly.pdbx_seq_one_letter_code
_entity_poly.pdbx_strand_id
1 'polypeptide(L)'
;MENSIKVSGGKVNEGKAEILVEETNVFYNPVQEFNRDLSIAVLSLFAKDKYEENCKKKAGDDKDEAEKTDGDSVDMKPGDKTENGISVLEALSATGLRSIRYAKEVPYLKQIIANDISAKAAESIKKNIIHNKVEHLVTASQQDATMLMYQSRQTRFDGIDLDPYGCPSIFLDSAVQCVSNGGLLLITATDMAVLAGNSPETCYVKYGATSLKSKACHELALRILLQHIAAHAGRYGRYIEPLLSVSVDFYIRVFVRVFTSQKKCKDNTTKLGMVYQCTGCETMTLGPLGIRVNKAHKLPQSLPVGQLCKHCNHKHHV
;
A
#
# COMPACT_ATOMS: atom_id res chain seq x y z
N MET A 1 -18.68 1.95 -9.95
CA MET A 1 -19.41 2.61 -8.85
C MET A 1 -20.61 1.72 -8.42
N GLU A 2 -20.49 0.40 -8.51
CA GLU A 2 -21.67 -0.49 -8.56
C GLU A 2 -21.97 -1.31 -7.30
N ASN A 3 -21.11 -1.35 -6.28
CA ASN A 3 -21.33 -2.21 -5.10
C ASN A 3 -21.20 -1.51 -3.72
N SER A 4 -21.19 -0.18 -3.65
CA SER A 4 -21.29 0.50 -2.35
C SER A 4 -22.73 0.41 -1.84
N ILE A 5 -22.95 -0.35 -0.76
CA ILE A 5 -24.24 -0.35 -0.08
C ILE A 5 -24.35 0.97 0.68
N LYS A 6 -25.30 1.82 0.29
CA LYS A 6 -25.75 2.92 1.14
C LYS A 6 -26.50 2.31 2.31
N VAL A 7 -25.80 2.09 3.41
CA VAL A 7 -26.44 1.65 4.66
C VAL A 7 -27.17 2.87 5.23
N SER A 8 -28.50 2.81 5.27
CA SER A 8 -29.34 3.88 5.83
C SER A 8 -29.60 3.58 7.31
N GLY A 9 -28.91 4.27 8.22
CA GLY A 9 -29.21 4.22 9.66
C GLY A 9 -28.99 2.85 10.29
N GLY A 10 -27.91 2.64 11.05
CA GLY A 10 -27.75 1.39 11.79
C GLY A 10 -26.34 1.12 12.29
N LYS A 11 -26.12 -0.15 12.66
CA LYS A 11 -24.83 -0.70 13.08
C LYS A 11 -24.35 -1.67 12.00
N VAL A 12 -23.09 -1.54 11.60
CA VAL A 12 -22.42 -2.49 10.71
C VAL A 12 -21.33 -3.19 11.49
N ASN A 13 -21.33 -4.52 11.46
CA ASN A 13 -20.32 -5.35 12.10
C ASN A 13 -19.41 -5.95 11.04
N GLU A 14 -18.10 -5.84 11.25
CA GLU A 14 -17.09 -6.51 10.43
C GLU A 14 -15.88 -6.86 11.30
N GLY A 15 -15.49 -8.14 11.28
CA GLY A 15 -14.47 -8.64 12.20
C GLY A 15 -14.85 -8.35 13.66
N LYS A 16 -13.96 -7.68 14.40
CA LYS A 16 -14.22 -7.28 15.79
C LYS A 16 -14.76 -5.85 15.94
N ALA A 17 -14.96 -5.13 14.84
CA ALA A 17 -15.42 -3.76 14.84
C ALA A 17 -16.93 -3.66 14.63
N GLU A 18 -17.58 -2.73 15.34
CA GLU A 18 -18.97 -2.33 15.09
C GLU A 18 -18.96 -0.82 14.78
N ILE A 19 -19.39 -0.39 13.61
CA ILE A 19 -19.47 1.05 13.26
C ILE A 19 -20.91 1.52 13.25
N LEU A 20 -21.10 2.76 13.72
CA LEU A 20 -22.35 3.50 13.65
C LEU A 20 -22.44 4.19 12.29
N VAL A 21 -23.54 3.94 11.57
CA VAL A 21 -23.85 4.56 10.29
C VAL A 21 -25.10 5.42 10.46
N GLU A 22 -24.92 6.72 10.67
CA GLU A 22 -26.01 7.64 11.02
C GLU A 22 -26.75 8.22 9.80
N GLU A 23 -26.10 8.37 8.64
CA GLU A 23 -26.67 8.97 7.43
C GLU A 23 -26.53 8.06 6.19
N THR A 24 -27.42 8.22 5.21
CA THR A 24 -27.51 7.51 3.92
C THR A 24 -26.29 7.69 2.98
N ASN A 25 -25.20 8.30 3.42
CA ASN A 25 -24.04 8.63 2.56
C ASN A 25 -22.68 8.33 3.20
N VAL A 26 -22.66 7.55 4.28
CA VAL A 26 -21.40 7.10 4.87
C VAL A 26 -20.87 5.92 4.04
N PHE A 27 -19.62 6.02 3.59
CA PHE A 27 -19.04 5.00 2.72
C PHE A 27 -18.70 3.73 3.50
N TYR A 28 -19.44 2.67 3.20
CA TYR A 28 -19.10 1.30 3.55
C TYR A 28 -19.28 0.43 2.30
N ASN A 29 -18.28 -0.40 2.01
CA ASN A 29 -18.35 -1.37 0.93
C ASN A 29 -18.01 -2.75 1.50
N PRO A 30 -19.00 -3.68 1.60
CA PRO A 30 -18.75 -5.02 2.12
C PRO A 30 -17.79 -5.82 1.22
N VAL A 31 -17.73 -5.52 -0.09
CA VAL A 31 -16.80 -6.21 -1.00
C VAL A 31 -15.32 -5.91 -0.67
N GLN A 32 -15.05 -4.90 0.16
CA GLN A 32 -13.72 -4.59 0.66
C GLN A 32 -13.37 -5.29 1.99
N GLU A 33 -14.21 -6.21 2.49
CA GLU A 33 -13.92 -6.97 3.71
C GLU A 33 -12.63 -7.78 3.57
N PHE A 34 -12.47 -8.52 2.46
CA PHE A 34 -11.23 -9.26 2.16
C PHE A 34 -9.99 -8.35 2.09
N ASN A 35 -10.14 -7.12 1.59
CA ASN A 35 -9.06 -6.13 1.55
C ASN A 35 -8.60 -5.75 2.97
N ARG A 36 -9.56 -5.53 3.87
CA ARG A 36 -9.31 -5.18 5.27
C ARG A 36 -8.73 -6.36 6.06
N ASP A 37 -9.22 -7.58 5.83
CA ASP A 37 -8.66 -8.80 6.41
C ASP A 37 -7.20 -9.00 6.00
N LEU A 38 -6.90 -8.80 4.71
CA LEU A 38 -5.55 -8.93 4.21
C LEU A 38 -4.60 -7.90 4.84
N SER A 39 -5.08 -6.67 5.06
CA SER A 39 -4.31 -5.69 5.82
C SER A 39 -3.98 -6.14 7.22
N ILE A 40 -4.95 -6.67 7.95
CA ILE A 40 -4.77 -7.11 9.34
C ILE A 40 -3.75 -8.24 9.39
N ALA A 41 -3.84 -9.21 8.47
CA ALA A 41 -2.89 -10.32 8.40
C ALA A 41 -1.46 -9.83 8.15
N VAL A 42 -1.24 -9.01 7.12
CA VAL A 42 0.11 -8.50 6.79
C VAL A 42 0.63 -7.56 7.87
N LEU A 43 -0.21 -6.68 8.40
CA LEU A 43 0.18 -5.71 9.42
C LEU A 43 0.52 -6.40 10.74
N SER A 44 -0.17 -7.47 11.11
CA SER A 44 0.14 -8.26 12.32
C SER A 44 1.51 -8.91 12.26
N LEU A 45 1.87 -9.52 11.12
CA LEU A 45 3.20 -10.09 10.90
C LEU A 45 4.28 -9.00 10.92
N PHE A 46 4.04 -7.91 10.20
CA PHE A 46 4.96 -6.77 10.19
C PHE A 46 5.13 -6.13 11.57
N ALA A 47 4.07 -5.99 12.34
CA ALA A 47 4.11 -5.39 13.67
C ALA A 47 4.96 -6.21 14.64
N LYS A 48 4.84 -7.55 14.57
CA LYS A 48 5.67 -8.48 15.34
C LYS A 48 7.15 -8.33 14.97
N ASP A 49 7.48 -8.45 13.69
CA ASP A 49 8.86 -8.32 13.20
C ASP A 49 9.46 -6.96 13.61
N LYS A 50 8.67 -5.89 13.49
CA LYS A 50 9.11 -4.54 13.81
C LYS A 50 9.31 -4.33 15.31
N TYR A 51 8.45 -4.92 16.14
CA TYR A 51 8.59 -4.90 17.58
C TYR A 51 9.90 -5.58 18.01
N GLU A 52 10.20 -6.75 17.46
CA GLU A 52 11.45 -7.47 17.72
C GLU A 52 12.69 -6.67 17.26
N GLU A 53 12.63 -6.04 16.08
CA GLU A 53 13.68 -5.12 15.61
C GLU A 53 13.92 -3.96 16.60
N ASN A 54 12.84 -3.39 17.14
CA ASN A 54 12.90 -2.24 18.05
C ASN A 54 13.45 -2.63 19.43
N CYS A 55 13.03 -3.78 19.98
CA CYS A 55 13.57 -4.28 21.25
C CYS A 55 15.08 -4.59 21.16
N LYS A 56 15.54 -5.20 20.05
CA LYS A 56 16.96 -5.48 19.84
C LYS A 56 17.82 -4.22 19.75
N LYS A 57 17.31 -3.14 19.14
CA LYS A 57 18.04 -1.87 19.07
C LYS A 57 18.21 -1.24 20.45
N LYS A 58 17.16 -1.23 21.28
CA LYS A 58 17.25 -0.70 22.64
C LYS A 58 18.25 -1.46 23.50
N ALA A 59 18.24 -2.80 23.46
CA ALA A 59 19.20 -3.62 24.18
C ALA A 59 20.66 -3.42 23.73
N GLY A 60 20.88 -2.99 22.48
CA GLY A 60 22.22 -2.67 21.96
C GLY A 60 22.75 -1.30 22.41
N ASP A 61 21.87 -0.36 22.73
CA ASP A 61 22.21 0.99 23.19
C ASP A 61 22.43 1.03 24.72
N ASP A 62 21.69 0.22 25.49
CA ASP A 62 21.84 0.10 26.95
C ASP A 62 22.64 -1.15 27.34
N LYS A 63 23.96 -1.01 27.46
CA LYS A 63 24.88 -2.11 27.86
C LYS A 63 24.64 -2.66 29.29
N ASP A 64 23.85 -1.98 30.11
CA ASP A 64 23.61 -2.33 31.52
C ASP A 64 22.29 -3.09 31.77
N GLU A 65 21.42 -3.28 30.77
CA GLU A 65 20.18 -4.09 30.88
C GLU A 65 20.25 -5.46 30.20
N ALA A 66 21.44 -5.86 29.72
CA ALA A 66 21.67 -7.11 29.00
C ALA A 66 21.37 -8.39 29.81
N GLU A 67 21.12 -8.30 31.13
CA GLU A 67 20.85 -9.45 32.00
C GLU A 67 19.35 -9.70 32.31
N LYS A 68 18.39 -9.01 31.66
CA LYS A 68 16.95 -9.23 31.90
C LYS A 68 16.08 -9.49 30.66
N THR A 69 16.66 -9.79 29.51
CA THR A 69 15.87 -10.10 28.30
C THR A 69 16.18 -11.48 27.72
N ASP A 70 16.45 -12.46 28.59
CA ASP A 70 16.27 -13.86 28.21
C ASP A 70 14.76 -14.18 28.21
N GLY A 71 14.19 -14.33 27.01
CA GLY A 71 13.33 -15.49 26.80
C GLY A 71 11.82 -15.34 26.78
N ASP A 72 11.20 -14.15 26.83
CA ASP A 72 9.76 -14.04 26.58
C ASP A 72 9.48 -13.09 25.41
N SER A 73 9.25 -13.68 24.23
CA SER A 73 8.38 -13.07 23.25
C SER A 73 7.00 -12.93 23.88
N VAL A 74 6.75 -11.82 24.58
CA VAL A 74 5.41 -11.53 25.09
C VAL A 74 4.51 -11.45 23.86
N ASP A 75 3.69 -12.48 23.64
CA ASP A 75 2.63 -12.48 22.64
C ASP A 75 1.62 -11.43 23.08
N MET A 76 1.87 -10.17 22.70
CA MET A 76 1.01 -9.05 23.03
C MET A 76 -0.33 -9.24 22.33
N LYS A 77 -1.41 -9.04 23.08
CA LYS A 77 -2.75 -9.19 22.53
C LYS A 77 -3.12 -7.94 21.72
N PRO A 78 -3.88 -8.09 20.62
CA PRO A 78 -4.52 -6.95 19.97
C PRO A 78 -5.35 -6.14 20.97
N GLY A 79 -5.31 -4.81 20.85
CA GLY A 79 -5.98 -3.87 21.78
C GLY A 79 -5.08 -3.29 22.86
N ASP A 80 -3.92 -3.91 23.15
CA ASP A 80 -2.95 -3.37 24.09
C ASP A 80 -1.99 -2.39 23.41
N LYS A 81 -1.77 -1.23 24.05
CA LYS A 81 -0.80 -0.23 23.60
C LYS A 81 0.60 -0.58 24.06
N THR A 82 1.59 -0.43 23.18
CA THR A 82 3.00 -0.64 23.52
C THR A 82 3.92 0.41 22.92
N GLU A 83 4.83 0.95 23.72
CA GLU A 83 5.71 2.05 23.31
C GLU A 83 6.75 1.65 22.24
N ASN A 84 7.08 0.36 22.17
CA ASN A 84 7.97 -0.21 21.14
C ASN A 84 7.21 -0.70 19.89
N GLY A 85 5.87 -0.56 19.90
CA GLY A 85 5.01 -0.96 18.80
C GLY A 85 5.06 -0.03 17.60
N ILE A 86 4.32 -0.40 16.57
CA ILE A 86 4.26 0.34 15.32
C ILE A 86 3.29 1.53 15.40
N SER A 87 3.66 2.63 14.75
CA SER A 87 2.72 3.74 14.48
C SER A 87 2.11 3.58 13.09
N VAL A 88 0.79 3.64 12.98
CA VAL A 88 0.07 3.39 11.72
C VAL A 88 -0.76 4.60 11.32
N LEU A 89 -0.80 4.91 10.03
CA LEU A 89 -1.69 5.90 9.44
C LEU A 89 -2.67 5.23 8.47
N GLU A 90 -3.96 5.40 8.71
CA GLU A 90 -4.99 5.23 7.68
C GLU A 90 -5.29 6.61 7.08
N ALA A 91 -4.80 6.85 5.86
CA ALA A 91 -4.79 8.20 5.30
C ALA A 91 -6.18 8.68 4.81
N LEU A 92 -7.03 7.75 4.39
CA LEU A 92 -8.40 7.98 3.89
C LEU A 92 -9.38 7.04 4.60
N SER A 93 -9.88 7.46 5.76
CA SER A 93 -10.48 6.54 6.73
C SER A 93 -11.99 6.43 6.67
N ALA A 94 -12.69 7.40 6.06
CA ALA A 94 -14.14 7.46 5.96
C ALA A 94 -14.85 7.26 7.33
N THR A 95 -15.23 6.03 7.67
CA THR A 95 -15.89 5.68 8.94
C THR A 95 -14.94 5.39 10.09
N GLY A 96 -13.65 5.15 9.81
CA GLY A 96 -12.72 4.62 10.80
C GLY A 96 -12.71 3.10 10.90
N LEU A 97 -13.53 2.38 10.13
CA LEU A 97 -13.71 0.93 10.27
C LEU A 97 -12.38 0.18 10.28
N ARG A 98 -11.51 0.46 9.30
CA ARG A 98 -10.22 -0.21 9.15
C ARG A 98 -9.28 0.12 10.31
N SER A 99 -9.17 1.39 10.73
CA SER A 99 -8.41 1.75 11.94
C SER A 99 -8.94 1.10 13.21
N ILE A 100 -10.25 0.96 13.37
CA ILE A 100 -10.87 0.30 14.52
C ILE A 100 -10.56 -1.20 14.50
N ARG A 101 -10.65 -1.83 13.33
CA ARG A 101 -10.24 -3.22 13.16
C ARG A 101 -8.76 -3.40 13.46
N TYR A 102 -7.89 -2.51 12.99
CA TYR A 102 -6.47 -2.53 13.35
C TYR A 102 -6.28 -2.49 14.86
N ALA A 103 -6.93 -1.57 15.56
CA ALA A 103 -6.83 -1.48 17.02
C ALA A 103 -7.28 -2.76 17.74
N LYS A 104 -8.29 -3.47 17.22
CA LYS A 104 -8.86 -4.67 17.86
C LYS A 104 -8.25 -6.00 17.42
N GLU A 105 -7.56 -6.02 16.30
CA GLU A 105 -7.14 -7.25 15.61
C GLU A 105 -5.64 -7.34 15.35
N VAL A 106 -4.92 -6.21 15.36
CA VAL A 106 -3.46 -6.16 15.15
C VAL A 106 -2.74 -5.99 16.49
N PRO A 107 -1.80 -6.89 16.85
CA PRO A 107 -0.97 -6.75 18.04
C PRO A 107 0.20 -5.77 17.83
N TYR A 108 0.93 -5.46 18.90
CA TYR A 108 2.15 -4.63 18.88
C TYR A 108 1.94 -3.22 18.31
N LEU A 109 0.80 -2.60 18.61
CA LEU A 109 0.49 -1.24 18.17
C LEU A 109 0.93 -0.21 19.21
N LYS A 110 1.50 0.90 18.73
CA LYS A 110 1.74 2.10 19.54
C LYS A 110 0.59 3.10 19.41
N GLN A 111 0.18 3.37 18.18
CA GLN A 111 -0.87 4.33 17.86
C GLN A 111 -1.35 4.14 16.42
N ILE A 112 -2.59 4.55 16.16
CA ILE A 112 -3.19 4.62 14.84
C ILE A 112 -3.77 6.03 14.64
N ILE A 113 -3.44 6.67 13.52
CA ILE A 113 -4.12 7.90 13.09
C ILE A 113 -5.12 7.53 11.99
N ALA A 114 -6.39 7.79 12.25
CA ALA A 114 -7.50 7.63 11.31
C ALA A 114 -7.83 9.01 10.72
N ASN A 115 -7.41 9.28 9.48
CA ASN A 115 -7.54 10.59 8.85
C ASN A 115 -8.60 10.60 7.75
N ASP A 116 -9.38 11.69 7.67
CA ASP A 116 -10.20 11.99 6.50
C ASP A 116 -10.28 13.51 6.27
N ILE A 117 -10.40 13.95 5.02
CA ILE A 117 -10.52 15.38 4.70
C ILE A 117 -11.92 15.92 5.07
N SER A 118 -12.94 15.07 5.03
CA SER A 118 -14.32 15.45 5.33
C SER A 118 -14.53 15.61 6.83
N ALA A 119 -15.04 16.79 7.25
CA ALA A 119 -15.39 17.04 8.64
C ALA A 119 -16.41 16.02 9.17
N LYS A 120 -17.40 15.65 8.34
CA LYS A 120 -18.40 14.62 8.67
C LYS A 120 -17.75 13.25 8.89
N ALA A 121 -16.78 12.88 8.04
CA ALA A 121 -16.05 11.64 8.19
C ALA A 121 -15.22 11.64 9.47
N ALA A 122 -14.49 12.73 9.75
CA ALA A 122 -13.73 12.88 10.99
C ALA A 122 -14.61 12.80 12.25
N GLU A 123 -15.82 13.37 12.22
CA GLU A 123 -16.81 13.20 13.31
C GLU A 123 -17.28 11.74 13.43
N SER A 124 -17.57 11.07 12.31
CA SER A 124 -17.92 9.65 12.28
C SER A 124 -16.82 8.77 12.87
N ILE A 125 -15.55 9.02 12.50
CA ILE A 125 -14.38 8.35 13.06
C ILE A 125 -14.34 8.54 14.59
N LYS A 126 -14.47 9.77 15.09
CA LYS A 126 -14.46 10.04 16.54
C LYS A 126 -15.56 9.26 17.28
N LYS A 127 -16.79 9.27 16.76
CA LYS A 127 -17.91 8.52 17.35
C LYS A 127 -17.62 7.01 17.36
N ASN A 128 -17.12 6.48 16.25
CA ASN A 128 -16.83 5.05 16.14
C ASN A 128 -15.64 4.63 17.00
N ILE A 129 -14.63 5.47 17.20
CA ILE A 129 -13.53 5.21 18.15
C ILE A 129 -14.11 5.03 19.57
N ILE A 130 -14.95 5.97 20.03
CA ILE A 130 -15.58 5.92 21.35
C ILE A 130 -16.49 4.71 21.50
N HIS A 131 -17.34 4.47 20.49
CA HIS A 131 -18.26 3.31 20.46
C HIS A 131 -17.51 1.98 20.60
N ASN A 132 -16.32 1.88 20.01
CA ASN A 132 -15.50 0.68 20.03
C ASN A 132 -14.51 0.61 21.20
N LYS A 133 -14.42 1.65 22.05
CA LYS A 133 -13.54 1.74 23.21
C LYS A 133 -12.05 1.60 22.85
N VAL A 134 -11.62 2.31 21.81
CA VAL A 134 -10.24 2.26 21.29
C VAL A 134 -9.54 3.63 21.30
N GLU A 135 -10.03 4.57 22.11
CA GLU A 135 -9.51 5.94 22.24
C GLU A 135 -8.02 5.99 22.65
N HIS A 136 -7.54 4.99 23.37
CA HIS A 136 -6.14 4.90 23.82
C HIS A 136 -5.16 4.53 22.69
N LEU A 137 -5.67 3.96 21.60
CA LEU A 137 -4.88 3.53 20.44
C LEU A 137 -5.15 4.38 19.19
N VAL A 138 -6.40 4.77 18.95
CA VAL A 138 -6.82 5.41 17.70
C VAL A 138 -7.14 6.88 17.93
N THR A 139 -6.54 7.75 17.12
CA THR A 139 -6.83 9.19 17.10
C THR A 139 -7.43 9.60 15.76
N ALA A 140 -8.57 10.29 15.78
CA ALA A 140 -9.17 10.87 14.58
C ALA A 140 -8.43 12.14 14.15
N SER A 141 -8.21 12.32 12.85
CA SER A 141 -7.63 13.51 12.24
C SER A 141 -8.54 14.02 11.10
N GLN A 142 -8.64 15.35 10.97
CA GLN A 142 -9.31 15.99 9.85
C GLN A 142 -8.31 16.83 9.05
N GLN A 143 -7.64 16.20 8.09
CA GLN A 143 -6.65 16.88 7.25
C GLN A 143 -6.67 16.33 5.82
N ASP A 144 -6.15 17.13 4.88
CA ASP A 144 -5.71 16.57 3.61
C ASP A 144 -4.62 15.53 3.85
N ALA A 145 -4.78 14.34 3.28
CA ALA A 145 -3.90 13.21 3.51
C ALA A 145 -2.44 13.51 3.11
N THR A 146 -2.23 14.23 2.00
CA THR A 146 -0.87 14.56 1.54
C THR A 146 -0.20 15.55 2.49
N MET A 147 -0.95 16.54 2.98
CA MET A 147 -0.45 17.52 3.94
C MET A 147 -0.08 16.87 5.27
N LEU A 148 -0.94 15.99 5.82
CA LEU A 148 -0.66 15.24 7.05
C LEU A 148 0.63 14.42 6.92
N MET A 149 0.80 13.72 5.80
CA MET A 149 2.00 12.92 5.54
C MET A 149 3.25 13.80 5.39
N TYR A 150 3.15 14.96 4.71
CA TYR A 150 4.27 15.90 4.59
C TYR A 150 4.69 16.51 5.93
N GLN A 151 3.72 16.84 6.80
CA GLN A 151 3.96 17.32 8.16
C GLN A 151 4.61 16.24 9.03
N SER A 152 4.26 14.97 8.77
CA SER A 152 4.74 13.81 9.52
C SER A 152 6.06 13.21 8.99
N ARG A 153 6.86 13.94 8.19
CA ARG A 153 8.15 13.43 7.67
C ARG A 153 9.23 13.25 8.73
N GLN A 154 9.11 13.96 9.85
CA GLN A 154 10.05 13.88 10.97
C GLN A 154 9.65 12.79 11.96
N THR A 155 8.36 12.70 12.30
CA THR A 155 7.81 11.69 13.22
C THR A 155 7.68 10.32 12.56
N ARG A 156 7.21 10.30 11.30
CA ARG A 156 6.99 9.15 10.43
C ARG A 156 5.99 8.12 10.97
N PHE A 157 5.50 7.28 10.07
CA PHE A 157 4.70 6.09 10.41
C PHE A 157 5.42 4.84 9.95
N ASP A 158 5.26 3.75 10.71
CA ASP A 158 5.78 2.43 10.35
C ASP A 158 4.87 1.71 9.36
N GLY A 159 3.55 1.95 9.44
CA GLY A 159 2.57 1.48 8.47
C GLY A 159 1.75 2.63 7.91
N ILE A 160 1.57 2.71 6.60
CA ILE A 160 0.63 3.65 5.96
C ILE A 160 -0.28 2.89 5.01
N ASP A 161 -1.60 3.02 5.23
CA ASP A 161 -2.62 2.47 4.35
C ASP A 161 -3.21 3.57 3.46
N LEU A 162 -3.08 3.37 2.15
CA LEU A 162 -3.64 4.22 1.10
C LEU A 162 -4.73 3.42 0.37
N ASP A 163 -5.99 3.73 0.68
CA ASP A 163 -7.17 3.08 0.08
C ASP A 163 -8.13 4.11 -0.56
N PRO A 164 -7.69 4.85 -1.59
CA PRO A 164 -8.52 5.87 -2.23
C PRO A 164 -9.51 5.27 -3.23
N TYR A 165 -10.52 6.06 -3.64
CA TYR A 165 -11.28 5.75 -4.84
C TYR A 165 -10.46 6.00 -6.09
N GLY A 166 -10.25 4.93 -6.84
CA GLY A 166 -9.54 4.96 -8.11
C GLY A 166 -8.04 4.89 -7.90
N CYS A 167 -7.36 6.01 -8.13
CA CYS A 167 -5.92 6.05 -8.33
C CYS A 167 -5.19 6.59 -7.09
N PRO A 168 -4.13 5.91 -6.59
CA PRO A 168 -3.38 6.36 -5.42
C PRO A 168 -2.26 7.37 -5.72
N SER A 169 -2.00 7.69 -6.99
CA SER A 169 -0.78 8.41 -7.42
C SER A 169 -0.51 9.72 -6.67
N ILE A 170 -1.54 10.53 -6.43
CA ILE A 170 -1.39 11.85 -5.79
C ILE A 170 -0.87 11.76 -4.34
N PHE A 171 -1.03 10.60 -3.70
CA PHE A 171 -0.61 10.38 -2.31
C PHE A 171 0.81 9.83 -2.21
N LEU A 172 1.36 9.26 -3.30
CA LEU A 172 2.57 8.44 -3.26
C LEU A 172 3.83 9.22 -2.86
N ASP A 173 4.03 10.45 -3.37
CA ASP A 173 5.21 11.25 -3.03
C ASP A 173 5.27 11.56 -1.53
N SER A 174 4.13 11.88 -0.93
CA SER A 174 4.03 12.14 0.51
C SER A 174 4.18 10.85 1.33
N ALA A 175 3.60 9.74 0.89
CA ALA A 175 3.67 8.45 1.58
C ALA A 175 5.09 7.87 1.63
N VAL A 176 5.81 7.85 0.51
CA VAL A 176 7.18 7.31 0.47
C VAL A 176 8.17 8.15 1.28
N GLN A 177 7.88 9.44 1.49
CA GLN A 177 8.68 10.31 2.36
C GLN A 177 8.31 10.16 3.83
N CYS A 178 7.01 10.00 4.12
CA CYS A 178 6.47 9.90 5.48
C CYS A 178 6.72 8.53 6.12
N VAL A 179 6.76 7.45 5.35
CA VAL A 179 6.99 6.10 5.90
C VAL A 179 8.40 5.96 6.48
N SER A 180 8.51 5.28 7.62
CA SER A 180 9.77 5.01 8.32
C SER A 180 10.70 4.15 7.44
N ASN A 181 12.01 4.15 7.75
CA ASN A 181 12.95 3.31 6.99
C ASN A 181 12.67 1.84 7.30
N GLY A 182 12.35 1.06 6.27
CA GLY A 182 11.87 -0.31 6.39
C GLY A 182 10.42 -0.42 6.83
N GLY A 183 9.67 0.69 6.83
CA GLY A 183 8.23 0.70 7.07
C GLY A 183 7.44 0.16 5.88
N LEU A 184 6.15 -0.11 6.12
CA LEU A 184 5.21 -0.78 5.24
C LEU A 184 4.23 0.22 4.62
N LEU A 185 4.08 0.17 3.30
CA LEU A 185 2.97 0.79 2.59
C LEU A 185 1.99 -0.29 2.14
N LEU A 186 0.71 -0.08 2.42
CA LEU A 186 -0.41 -0.87 1.94
C LEU A 186 -1.19 0.01 0.96
N ILE A 187 -1.28 -0.38 -0.31
CA ILE A 187 -1.79 0.51 -1.36
C ILE A 187 -2.85 -0.23 -2.17
N THR A 188 -4.06 0.31 -2.22
CA THR A 188 -5.12 -0.11 -3.15
C THR A 188 -5.16 0.81 -4.37
N ALA A 189 -5.42 0.23 -5.54
CA ALA A 189 -5.95 0.96 -6.69
C ALA A 189 -7.24 0.27 -7.17
N THR A 190 -8.31 1.06 -7.35
CA THR A 190 -9.62 0.54 -7.77
C THR A 190 -10.01 0.98 -9.19
N ASP A 191 -9.17 1.74 -9.90
CA ASP A 191 -9.43 2.15 -11.29
C ASP A 191 -8.93 1.11 -12.31
N MET A 192 -9.30 -0.15 -12.09
CA MET A 192 -8.87 -1.28 -12.93
C MET A 192 -9.24 -1.13 -14.40
N ALA A 193 -10.31 -0.41 -14.75
CA ALA A 193 -10.62 -0.11 -16.15
C ALA A 193 -9.47 0.62 -16.86
N VAL A 194 -8.81 1.55 -16.16
CA VAL A 194 -7.64 2.27 -16.68
C VAL A 194 -6.45 1.32 -16.77
N LEU A 195 -6.11 0.65 -15.67
CA LEU A 195 -4.93 -0.22 -15.58
C LEU A 195 -5.02 -1.47 -16.47
N ALA A 196 -6.22 -1.96 -16.79
CA ALA A 196 -6.46 -3.15 -17.59
C ALA A 196 -6.49 -2.90 -19.11
N GLY A 197 -6.20 -1.68 -19.56
CA GLY A 197 -6.02 -1.39 -20.99
C GLY A 197 -7.18 -0.71 -21.71
N ASN A 198 -8.23 -0.28 -21.02
CA ASN A 198 -9.36 0.38 -21.70
C ASN A 198 -9.06 1.84 -22.09
N SER A 199 -8.18 2.50 -21.32
CA SER A 199 -7.88 3.93 -21.48
C SER A 199 -6.36 4.17 -21.33
N PRO A 200 -5.56 3.78 -22.33
CA PRO A 200 -4.09 3.83 -22.27
C PRO A 200 -3.55 5.24 -22.01
N GLU A 201 -4.16 6.27 -22.59
CA GLU A 201 -3.80 7.67 -22.37
C GLU A 201 -4.07 8.12 -20.91
N THR A 202 -5.19 7.67 -20.34
CA THR A 202 -5.52 7.92 -18.94
C THR A 202 -4.54 7.18 -18.01
N CYS A 203 -4.15 5.96 -18.37
CA CYS A 203 -3.14 5.20 -17.64
C CYS A 203 -1.79 5.93 -17.64
N TYR A 204 -1.40 6.49 -18.78
CA TYR A 204 -0.16 7.25 -18.90
C TYR A 204 -0.16 8.48 -17.98
N VAL A 205 -1.25 9.26 -17.97
CA VAL A 205 -1.37 10.45 -17.12
C VAL A 205 -1.33 10.10 -15.63
N LYS A 206 -2.00 9.02 -15.22
CA LYS A 206 -2.10 8.62 -13.81
C LYS A 206 -0.88 7.88 -13.29
N TYR A 207 -0.31 6.98 -14.08
CA TYR A 207 0.70 6.02 -13.64
C TYR A 207 2.06 6.19 -14.34
N GLY A 208 2.16 7.05 -15.35
CA GLY A 208 3.39 7.21 -16.15
C GLY A 208 3.73 5.97 -16.96
N ALA A 209 2.73 5.15 -17.30
CA ALA A 209 2.87 3.92 -18.07
C ALA A 209 1.64 3.70 -18.96
N THR A 210 1.82 3.02 -20.09
CA THR A 210 0.72 2.66 -20.98
C THR A 210 0.24 1.25 -20.69
N SER A 211 -1.06 1.11 -20.39
CA SER A 211 -1.69 -0.20 -20.16
C SER A 211 -2.00 -0.91 -21.48
N LEU A 212 -1.82 -2.22 -21.52
CA LEU A 212 -2.19 -3.07 -22.66
C LEU A 212 -3.47 -3.84 -22.38
N LYS A 213 -4.38 -3.86 -23.36
CA LYS A 213 -5.52 -4.76 -23.33
C LYS A 213 -5.02 -6.19 -23.55
N SER A 214 -5.16 -7.02 -22.53
CA SER A 214 -4.56 -8.35 -22.50
C SER A 214 -5.35 -9.30 -21.62
N LYS A 215 -5.23 -10.61 -21.86
CA LYS A 215 -5.71 -11.63 -20.92
C LYS A 215 -4.95 -11.61 -19.59
N ALA A 216 -3.70 -11.12 -19.60
CA ALA A 216 -2.88 -10.92 -18.41
C ALA A 216 -3.00 -9.50 -17.82
N CYS A 217 -4.08 -8.76 -18.12
CA CYS A 217 -4.22 -7.36 -17.73
C CYS A 217 -4.13 -7.13 -16.22
N HIS A 218 -4.59 -8.07 -15.39
CA HIS A 218 -4.50 -7.95 -13.94
C HIS A 218 -3.05 -7.99 -13.44
N GLU A 219 -2.21 -8.85 -14.04
CA GLU A 219 -0.78 -8.88 -13.71
C GLU A 219 -0.06 -7.63 -14.23
N LEU A 220 -0.38 -7.19 -15.45
CA LEU A 220 0.17 -5.95 -16.00
C LEU A 220 -0.20 -4.73 -15.14
N ALA A 221 -1.43 -4.67 -14.64
CA ALA A 221 -1.89 -3.63 -13.72
C ALA A 221 -1.05 -3.59 -12.43
N LEU A 222 -0.80 -4.76 -11.81
CA LEU A 222 0.07 -4.87 -10.63
C LEU A 222 1.49 -4.38 -10.92
N ARG A 223 2.05 -4.78 -12.08
CA ARG A 223 3.40 -4.36 -12.50
C ARG A 223 3.48 -2.85 -12.74
N ILE A 224 2.47 -2.25 -13.36
CA ILE A 224 2.35 -0.80 -13.56
C ILE A 224 2.31 -0.07 -12.21
N LEU A 225 1.48 -0.55 -11.27
CA LEU A 225 1.40 0.06 -9.93
C LEU A 225 2.73 -0.04 -9.17
N LEU A 226 3.39 -1.19 -9.19
CA LEU A 226 4.70 -1.39 -8.54
C LEU A 226 5.79 -0.49 -9.15
N GLN A 227 5.87 -0.43 -10.49
CA GLN A 227 6.72 0.50 -11.23
C GLN A 227 6.47 1.95 -10.76
N HIS A 228 5.20 2.33 -10.65
CA HIS A 228 4.81 3.68 -10.30
C HIS A 228 5.27 4.04 -8.88
N ILE A 229 5.00 3.18 -7.90
CA ILE A 229 5.47 3.36 -6.52
C ILE A 229 7.00 3.40 -6.46
N ALA A 230 7.69 2.51 -7.19
CA ALA A 230 9.15 2.48 -7.24
C ALA A 230 9.74 3.78 -7.83
N ALA A 231 9.09 4.36 -8.84
CA ALA A 231 9.49 5.63 -9.43
C ALA A 231 9.33 6.79 -8.44
N HIS A 232 8.22 6.85 -7.71
CA HIS A 232 8.00 7.83 -6.63
C HIS A 232 9.06 7.71 -5.53
N ALA A 233 9.31 6.50 -5.01
CA ALA A 233 10.34 6.28 -4.01
C ALA A 233 11.75 6.66 -4.51
N GLY A 234 12.06 6.31 -5.77
CA GLY A 234 13.37 6.52 -6.39
C GLY A 234 13.81 7.98 -6.44
N ARG A 235 12.88 8.92 -6.66
CA ARG A 235 13.14 10.38 -6.68
C ARG A 235 13.70 10.89 -5.35
N TYR A 236 13.41 10.20 -4.25
CA TYR A 236 13.84 10.57 -2.91
C TYR A 236 14.98 9.69 -2.37
N GLY A 237 15.68 8.95 -3.23
CA GLY A 237 16.76 8.05 -2.82
C GLY A 237 16.28 6.84 -2.01
N ARG A 238 15.00 6.48 -2.19
CA ARG A 238 14.36 5.33 -1.55
C ARG A 238 13.99 4.28 -2.58
N TYR A 239 13.90 3.03 -2.16
CA TYR A 239 13.51 1.91 -3.01
C TYR A 239 12.47 1.06 -2.29
N ILE A 240 11.70 0.32 -3.08
CA ILE A 240 10.68 -0.58 -2.56
C ILE A 240 11.11 -2.04 -2.64
N GLU A 241 10.64 -2.84 -1.68
CA GLU A 241 10.66 -4.30 -1.73
C GLU A 241 9.20 -4.79 -1.68
N PRO A 242 8.64 -5.26 -2.81
CA PRO A 242 7.29 -5.82 -2.83
C PRO A 242 7.21 -7.08 -1.98
N LEU A 243 6.22 -7.16 -1.10
CA LEU A 243 5.95 -8.31 -0.23
C LEU A 243 4.78 -9.15 -0.77
N LEU A 244 3.70 -8.49 -1.15
CA LEU A 244 2.48 -9.11 -1.65
C LEU A 244 1.85 -8.21 -2.72
N SER A 245 1.26 -8.82 -3.74
CA SER A 245 0.58 -8.15 -4.85
C SER A 245 -0.57 -9.01 -5.30
N VAL A 246 -1.80 -8.51 -5.18
CA VAL A 246 -3.02 -9.27 -5.45
C VAL A 246 -3.99 -8.46 -6.31
N SER A 247 -4.67 -9.15 -7.22
CA SER A 247 -5.84 -8.64 -7.93
C SER A 247 -7.06 -9.38 -7.41
N VAL A 248 -8.06 -8.64 -6.93
CA VAL A 248 -9.26 -9.19 -6.32
C VAL A 248 -10.44 -8.40 -6.86
N ASP A 249 -11.33 -9.11 -7.57
CA ASP A 249 -12.52 -8.55 -8.20
C ASP A 249 -12.24 -7.28 -9.03
N PHE A 250 -12.53 -6.10 -8.47
CA PHE A 250 -12.44 -4.80 -9.14
C PHE A 250 -11.26 -3.94 -8.69
N TYR A 251 -10.39 -4.44 -7.81
CA TYR A 251 -9.23 -3.69 -7.32
C TYR A 251 -7.94 -4.52 -7.37
N ILE A 252 -6.83 -3.81 -7.30
CA ILE A 252 -5.52 -4.40 -7.00
C ILE A 252 -4.99 -3.83 -5.69
N ARG A 253 -4.24 -4.64 -4.96
CA ARG A 253 -3.61 -4.25 -3.71
C ARG A 253 -2.18 -4.73 -3.66
N VAL A 254 -1.28 -3.84 -3.23
CA VAL A 254 0.14 -4.14 -3.07
C VAL A 254 0.63 -3.75 -1.68
N PHE A 255 1.53 -4.55 -1.15
CA PHE A 255 2.18 -4.35 0.13
C PHE A 255 3.67 -4.26 -0.13
N VAL A 256 4.29 -3.14 0.23
CA VAL A 256 5.70 -2.89 -0.08
C VAL A 256 6.43 -2.33 1.13
N ARG A 257 7.65 -2.81 1.39
CA ARG A 257 8.55 -2.14 2.34
C ARG A 257 9.31 -1.03 1.63
N VAL A 258 9.57 0.07 2.32
CA VAL A 258 10.30 1.23 1.75
C VAL A 258 11.56 1.52 2.53
N PHE A 259 12.70 1.46 1.85
CA PHE A 259 14.02 1.62 2.46
C PHE A 259 14.80 2.75 1.79
N THR A 260 15.74 3.34 2.52
CA THR A 260 16.65 4.38 2.01
C THR A 260 17.94 3.74 1.50
N SER A 261 18.24 3.88 0.21
CA SER A 261 19.53 3.50 -0.38
C SER A 261 19.64 3.98 -1.82
N GLN A 262 20.41 5.04 -2.07
CA GLN A 262 20.65 5.54 -3.43
C GLN A 262 21.23 4.47 -4.36
N LYS A 263 22.07 3.57 -3.82
CA LYS A 263 22.64 2.47 -4.59
C LYS A 263 21.58 1.51 -5.08
N LYS A 264 20.66 1.05 -4.20
CA LYS A 264 19.58 0.14 -4.60
C LYS A 264 18.55 0.83 -5.50
N CYS A 265 18.34 2.15 -5.40
CA CYS A 265 17.50 2.88 -6.37
C CYS A 265 17.99 2.73 -7.81
N LYS A 266 19.31 2.74 -8.04
CA LYS A 266 19.88 2.56 -9.38
C LYS A 266 19.57 1.19 -9.98
N ASP A 267 19.34 0.18 -9.14
CA ASP A 267 18.95 -1.15 -9.59
C ASP A 267 17.50 -1.20 -10.09
N ASN A 268 16.66 -0.17 -9.86
CA ASN A 268 15.28 -0.15 -10.35
C ASN A 268 15.22 -0.29 -11.87
N THR A 269 16.08 0.40 -12.62
CA THR A 269 16.11 0.34 -14.10
C THR A 269 16.27 -1.07 -14.64
N THR A 270 16.93 -1.96 -13.89
CA THR A 270 17.14 -3.37 -14.26
C THR A 270 15.93 -4.27 -14.01
N LYS A 271 14.92 -3.75 -13.31
CA LYS A 271 13.67 -4.44 -12.99
C LYS A 271 12.50 -3.96 -13.86
N LEU A 272 12.73 -2.98 -14.73
CA LEU A 272 11.73 -2.40 -15.61
C LEU A 272 11.88 -2.94 -17.03
N GLY A 273 10.78 -3.02 -17.76
CA GLY A 273 10.77 -3.41 -19.15
C GLY A 273 9.48 -3.02 -19.84
N MET A 274 9.54 -2.88 -21.16
CA MET A 274 8.39 -2.75 -22.03
C MET A 274 7.84 -4.14 -22.36
N VAL A 275 6.53 -4.24 -22.58
CA VAL A 275 5.87 -5.48 -22.99
C VAL A 275 5.45 -5.37 -24.44
N TYR A 276 5.99 -6.22 -25.30
CA TYR A 276 5.60 -6.29 -26.70
C TYR A 276 4.58 -7.43 -26.86
N GLN A 277 3.31 -7.08 -27.06
CA GLN A 277 2.23 -8.05 -27.21
C GLN A 277 1.81 -8.16 -28.67
N CYS A 278 1.86 -9.37 -29.24
CA CYS A 278 1.37 -9.60 -30.59
C CYS A 278 -0.15 -9.34 -30.69
N THR A 279 -0.59 -8.63 -31.74
CA THR A 279 -2.01 -8.32 -31.95
C THR A 279 -2.83 -9.48 -32.53
N GLY A 280 -2.16 -10.53 -33.02
CA GLY A 280 -2.80 -11.74 -33.54
C GLY A 280 -2.90 -12.85 -32.49
N CYS A 281 -1.75 -13.33 -31.99
CA CYS A 281 -1.70 -14.50 -31.10
C CYS A 281 -1.42 -14.16 -29.62
N GLU A 282 -1.37 -12.88 -29.25
CA GLU A 282 -1.15 -12.39 -27.87
C GLU A 282 0.18 -12.81 -27.22
N THR A 283 1.11 -13.43 -27.96
CA THR A 283 2.45 -13.73 -27.45
C THR A 283 3.14 -12.46 -26.96
N MET A 284 3.66 -12.52 -25.73
CA MET A 284 4.36 -11.41 -25.09
C MET A 284 5.87 -11.61 -25.14
N THR A 285 6.61 -10.53 -25.40
CA THR A 285 8.07 -10.48 -25.27
C THR A 285 8.45 -9.27 -24.42
N LEU A 286 9.38 -9.44 -23.48
CA LEU A 286 9.84 -8.37 -22.60
C LEU A 286 11.07 -7.68 -23.19
N GLY A 287 11.02 -6.35 -23.27
CA GLY A 287 12.18 -5.50 -23.57
C GLY A 287 12.68 -4.82 -22.30
N PRO A 288 13.72 -5.33 -21.63
CA PRO A 288 14.24 -4.70 -20.42
C PRO A 288 14.70 -3.27 -20.68
N LEU A 289 14.52 -2.33 -19.75
CA LEU A 289 15.01 -0.95 -19.89
C LEU A 289 16.48 -0.78 -19.48
N GLY A 290 16.98 -1.70 -18.65
CA GLY A 290 18.37 -1.75 -18.23
C GLY A 290 18.77 -3.17 -17.85
N ILE A 291 20.05 -3.48 -17.93
CA ILE A 291 20.60 -4.78 -17.52
C ILE A 291 21.78 -4.58 -16.58
N ARG A 292 22.10 -5.62 -15.81
CA ARG A 292 23.28 -5.63 -14.93
C ARG A 292 24.26 -6.69 -15.39
N VAL A 293 25.47 -6.27 -15.79
CA VAL A 293 26.55 -7.15 -16.23
C VAL A 293 27.80 -6.83 -15.42
N ASN A 294 28.40 -7.83 -14.76
CA ASN A 294 29.60 -7.65 -13.93
C ASN A 294 29.48 -6.48 -12.93
N LYS A 295 28.34 -6.40 -12.23
CA LYS A 295 27.99 -5.34 -11.26
C LYS A 295 27.78 -3.94 -11.85
N ALA A 296 27.96 -3.72 -13.15
CA ALA A 296 27.71 -2.46 -13.83
C ALA A 296 26.33 -2.43 -14.50
N HIS A 297 25.65 -1.28 -14.44
CA HIS A 297 24.43 -1.01 -15.19
C HIS A 297 24.78 -0.75 -16.66
N LYS A 298 24.10 -1.45 -17.57
CA LYS A 298 24.27 -1.30 -19.02
C LYS A 298 22.92 -1.17 -19.71
N LEU A 299 22.95 -0.62 -20.92
CA LEU A 299 21.79 -0.62 -21.81
C LEU A 299 21.61 -2.01 -22.44
N PRO A 300 20.37 -2.47 -22.64
CA PRO A 300 20.09 -3.66 -23.43
C PRO A 300 20.57 -3.45 -24.88
N GLN A 301 21.02 -4.52 -25.53
CA GLN A 301 21.36 -4.49 -26.95
C GLN A 301 20.19 -5.06 -27.76
N SER A 302 19.86 -4.40 -28.89
CA SER A 302 18.79 -4.75 -29.85
C SER A 302 17.33 -4.58 -29.40
N LEU A 303 16.44 -4.54 -30.40
CA LEU A 303 14.99 -4.62 -30.22
C LEU A 303 14.59 -6.06 -29.87
N PRO A 304 13.71 -6.27 -28.87
CA PRO A 304 13.34 -7.61 -28.42
C PRO A 304 12.46 -8.36 -29.42
N VAL A 305 11.81 -7.66 -30.34
CA VAL A 305 10.96 -8.23 -31.40
C VAL A 305 11.26 -7.57 -32.75
N GLY A 306 11.07 -8.33 -33.83
CA GLY A 306 11.04 -7.79 -35.19
C GLY A 306 9.72 -7.04 -35.49
N GLN A 307 9.59 -6.53 -36.71
CA GLN A 307 8.38 -5.82 -37.15
C GLN A 307 7.11 -6.69 -37.06
N LEU A 308 7.24 -7.99 -37.34
CA LEU A 308 6.16 -8.96 -37.34
C LEU A 308 6.44 -10.09 -36.34
N CYS A 309 5.38 -10.63 -35.76
CA CYS A 309 5.44 -11.75 -34.83
C CYS A 309 5.92 -13.01 -35.54
N LYS A 310 6.94 -13.67 -34.97
CA LYS A 310 7.49 -14.92 -35.49
C LYS A 310 6.50 -16.10 -35.52
N HIS A 311 5.36 -15.97 -34.81
CA HIS A 311 4.38 -17.05 -34.67
C HIS A 311 3.19 -16.91 -35.64
N CYS A 312 2.70 -15.68 -35.87
CA CYS A 312 1.50 -15.46 -36.67
C CYS A 312 1.60 -14.28 -37.65
N ASN A 313 2.79 -13.71 -37.81
CA ASN A 313 3.09 -12.62 -38.74
C ASN A 313 2.27 -11.32 -38.56
N HIS A 314 1.61 -11.15 -37.41
CA HIS A 314 0.93 -9.91 -37.03
C HIS A 314 1.88 -8.92 -36.34
N LYS A 315 1.47 -7.65 -36.22
CA LYS A 315 2.25 -6.59 -35.52
C LYS A 315 2.20 -6.79 -34.00
N HIS A 316 2.95 -5.96 -33.28
CA HIS A 316 2.95 -5.90 -31.82
C HIS A 316 2.43 -4.54 -31.33
N HIS A 317 1.66 -4.55 -30.25
CA HIS A 317 1.49 -3.39 -29.37
C HIS A 317 2.65 -3.33 -28.37
N VAL A 318 2.87 -2.13 -27.82
CA VAL A 318 3.92 -1.82 -26.83
C VAL A 318 3.31 -1.03 -25.68
#